data_AF-A0A520I9I6-F1
#
_entry.id   AF-A0A520I9I6-F1
#
_cell.length_a   1.000
_cell.length_b   1.000
_cell.length_c   1.000
_cell.angle_alpha   90.00
_cell.angle_beta   90.00
_cell.angle_gamma   90.00
#
_symmetry.space_group_name_H-M   'P 1'
#
loop_
_entity.id
_entity.type
_entity.pdbx_description
1 polymer ?
#
loop_
_entity_poly.entity_id
_entity_poly.type
_entity_poly.pdbx_seq_one_letter_code
_entity_poly.pdbx_strand_id
1 'polypeptide(L)'
;KDTKDKFAAIAKKIKHHADLGQPVLVGTVSIEKSELLSEFLVGEAVEHKVLNARFHEMEAHIVAQAGRKSAVTIATNMAGRGTDIKLGGNLEFRMLDEHPDLVEGTPEYAAEAARIETEIEAEKQAVLAAGGLFVLGTERHESRRIDNQLRGRSGRQGDPGLSRFYLSLDDDLLRIFGPDTLFAKMMRNNIEDGEAIGSKWLSKAIETAQKKVEARNYDIRKQVVEYDDVMNEQRKVIYEQRADIMDADTVGDVVTDMRAETVNVIVGEACPPNSYPEQWDIAGMKTRLAEVLNLEPQIEAWLLEEAIDPEIVEERIRAMADEAIATKSADLDTETWTSVEKSILLQNLDHHWKEHLATLDALRQVVHLRAYAQKTPINEYKQEAFSLFQRMLETIREDVTKTIAHAQFQ
;
A
#
# COMPACT_ATOMS: atom_id res chain seq x y z
N LYS A 1 27.93 23.70 10.42
CA LYS A 1 28.00 23.22 9.01
C LYS A 1 27.62 21.76 8.91
N ASP A 2 28.05 20.98 9.89
CA ASP A 2 27.74 19.59 10.05
C ASP A 2 26.52 19.38 10.98
N THR A 3 26.19 18.10 11.18
CA THR A 3 25.12 17.70 12.10
C THR A 3 25.40 18.10 13.56
N LYS A 4 26.66 18.06 14.02
CA LYS A 4 26.99 18.31 15.44
C LYS A 4 26.79 19.77 15.82
N ASP A 5 27.30 20.70 15.01
CA ASP A 5 27.09 22.14 15.18
C ASP A 5 25.61 22.48 15.19
N LYS A 6 24.85 21.87 14.26
CA LYS A 6 23.41 22.08 14.14
C LYS A 6 22.70 21.69 15.43
N PHE A 7 22.98 20.49 15.95
CA PHE A 7 22.33 19.99 17.15
C PHE A 7 22.74 20.77 18.41
N ALA A 8 24.02 21.17 18.53
CA ALA A 8 24.47 22.05 19.60
C ALA A 8 23.76 23.42 19.58
N ALA A 9 23.61 24.02 18.40
CA ALA A 9 22.88 25.27 18.23
C ALA A 9 21.37 25.13 18.53
N ILE A 10 20.77 24.00 18.14
CA ILE A 10 19.38 23.66 18.46
C ILE A 10 19.19 23.55 19.97
N ALA A 11 20.05 22.80 20.67
CA ALA A 11 19.94 22.61 22.12
C ALA A 11 20.03 23.93 22.90
N LYS A 12 20.99 24.80 22.57
CA LYS A 12 21.09 26.15 23.14
C LYS A 12 19.84 27.00 22.88
N LYS A 13 19.26 26.87 21.68
CA LYS A 13 18.03 27.61 21.32
C LYS A 13 16.84 27.10 22.11
N ILE A 14 16.69 25.78 22.25
CA ILE A 14 15.65 25.16 23.07
C ILE A 14 15.78 25.64 24.51
N LYS A 15 16.99 25.58 25.10
CA LYS A 15 17.27 26.07 26.45
C LYS A 15 16.81 27.52 26.64
N HIS A 16 17.22 28.41 25.74
CA HIS A 16 16.82 29.81 25.82
C HIS A 16 15.30 30.02 25.84
N HIS A 17 14.55 29.29 25.02
CA HIS A 17 13.08 29.41 24.98
C HIS A 17 12.42 28.75 26.19
N ALA A 18 12.93 27.60 26.64
CA ALA A 18 12.46 26.93 27.85
C ALA A 18 12.70 27.78 29.11
N ASP A 19 13.86 28.43 29.24
CA ASP A 19 14.21 29.33 30.34
C ASP A 19 13.29 30.57 30.38
N LEU A 20 12.78 31.02 29.23
CA LEU A 20 11.79 32.09 29.13
C LEU A 20 10.36 31.66 29.49
N GLY A 21 10.13 30.36 29.75
CA GLY A 21 8.81 29.80 30.00
C GLY A 21 8.08 29.29 28.75
N GLN A 22 8.69 29.38 27.57
CA GLN A 22 8.04 29.00 26.32
C GLN A 22 8.15 27.48 26.08
N PRO A 23 7.04 26.74 25.86
CA PRO A 23 7.09 25.34 25.50
C PRO A 23 7.69 25.13 24.11
N VAL A 24 8.45 24.04 23.96
CA VAL A 24 9.13 23.69 22.72
C VAL A 24 8.79 22.27 22.27
N LEU A 25 8.20 22.16 21.08
CA LEU A 25 7.99 20.90 20.39
C LEU A 25 9.05 20.74 19.30
N VAL A 26 9.88 19.71 19.40
CA VAL A 26 10.92 19.40 18.43
C VAL A 26 10.51 18.23 17.55
N GLY A 27 10.50 18.40 16.24
CA GLY A 27 10.30 17.31 15.28
C GLY A 27 11.61 16.85 14.67
N THR A 28 11.90 15.56 14.79
CA THR A 28 13.04 14.87 14.16
C THR A 28 12.56 13.90 13.08
N VAL A 29 13.46 13.43 12.22
CA VAL A 29 13.14 12.49 11.12
C VAL A 29 13.37 11.01 11.48
N SER A 30 14.09 10.73 12.56
CA SER A 30 14.43 9.36 12.98
C SER A 30 14.65 9.25 14.48
N ILE A 31 14.57 8.03 15.02
CA ILE A 31 14.73 7.75 16.44
C ILE A 31 16.17 8.08 16.87
N GLU A 32 17.15 7.73 16.04
CA GLU A 32 18.57 7.99 16.29
C GLU A 32 18.84 9.50 16.40
N LYS A 33 18.15 10.32 15.61
CA LYS A 33 18.23 11.78 15.68
C LYS A 33 17.54 12.32 16.94
N SER A 34 16.44 11.72 17.38
CA SER A 34 15.80 12.07 18.66
C SER A 34 16.72 11.79 19.85
N GLU A 35 17.35 10.62 19.88
CA GLU A 35 18.30 10.22 20.92
C GLU A 35 19.53 11.11 20.91
N LEU A 36 20.09 11.40 19.74
CA LEU A 36 21.21 12.34 19.60
C LEU A 36 20.86 13.72 20.16
N LEU A 37 19.69 14.28 19.82
CA LEU A 37 19.28 15.58 20.38
C LEU A 37 19.08 15.52 21.89
N SER A 38 18.51 14.42 22.40
CA SER A 38 18.35 14.18 23.83
C SER A 38 19.69 14.27 24.57
N GLU A 39 20.76 13.67 24.05
CA GLU A 39 22.11 13.79 24.64
C GLU A 39 22.59 15.24 24.74
N PHE A 40 22.41 16.05 23.69
CA PHE A 40 22.76 17.47 23.73
C PHE A 40 21.92 18.26 24.74
N LEU A 41 20.63 17.94 24.89
CA LEU A 41 19.74 18.60 25.85
C LEU A 41 20.08 18.22 27.30
N VAL A 42 20.48 16.96 27.55
CA VAL A 42 21.03 16.54 28.86
C VAL A 42 22.29 17.36 29.18
N GLY A 43 23.19 17.54 28.20
CA GLY A 43 24.40 18.36 28.36
C GLY A 43 24.13 19.83 28.68
N GLU A 44 23.03 20.38 28.18
CA GLU A 44 22.58 21.77 28.43
C GLU A 44 21.65 21.89 29.67
N ALA A 45 21.46 20.79 30.41
CA ALA A 45 20.59 20.67 31.57
C ALA A 45 19.13 21.10 31.28
N VAL A 46 18.57 20.60 30.18
CA VAL A 46 17.17 20.83 29.78
C VAL A 46 16.37 19.54 29.98
N GLU A 47 15.39 19.58 30.89
CA GLU A 47 14.42 18.49 31.06
C GLU A 47 13.54 18.37 29.81
N HIS A 48 13.40 17.16 29.29
CA HIS A 48 12.65 16.92 28.06
C HIS A 48 12.06 15.50 28.03
N LYS A 49 11.03 15.31 27.20
CA LYS A 49 10.39 14.01 26.95
C LYS A 49 10.58 13.59 25.51
N VAL A 50 10.94 12.34 25.26
CA VAL A 50 11.15 11.79 23.90
C VAL A 50 10.00 10.87 23.52
N LEU A 51 9.43 11.10 22.34
CA LEU A 51 8.36 10.31 21.74
C LEU A 51 8.91 9.49 20.58
N ASN A 52 8.96 8.19 20.83
CA ASN A 52 9.31 7.18 19.86
C ASN A 52 8.02 6.43 19.55
N ALA A 53 7.57 6.42 18.29
CA ALA A 53 6.27 5.98 17.77
C ALA A 53 5.88 4.49 18.04
N ARG A 54 6.20 3.96 19.22
CA ARG A 54 6.04 2.57 19.66
C ARG A 54 4.88 2.40 20.63
N PHE A 55 4.46 3.45 21.36
CA PHE A 55 3.46 3.36 22.43
C PHE A 55 2.45 4.51 22.34
N HIS A 56 1.39 4.32 21.55
CA HIS A 56 0.45 5.39 21.21
C HIS A 56 -0.31 5.99 22.41
N GLU A 57 -0.68 5.20 23.42
CA GLU A 57 -1.40 5.70 24.60
C GLU A 57 -0.51 6.64 25.44
N MET A 58 0.69 6.20 25.80
CA MET A 58 1.64 7.03 26.54
C MET A 58 2.07 8.28 25.76
N GLU A 59 2.14 8.19 24.43
CA GLU A 59 2.43 9.35 23.58
C GLU A 59 1.35 10.44 23.69
N ALA A 60 0.07 10.05 23.81
CA ALA A 60 -1.03 11.01 23.95
C ALA A 60 -0.90 11.84 25.23
N HIS A 61 -0.56 11.21 26.36
CA HIS A 61 -0.34 11.90 27.64
C HIS A 61 0.77 12.95 27.53
N ILE A 62 1.91 12.56 26.96
CA ILE A 62 3.06 13.46 26.83
C ILE A 62 2.73 14.64 25.90
N VAL A 63 2.05 14.39 24.78
CA VAL A 63 1.69 15.44 23.80
C VAL A 63 0.64 16.39 24.38
N ALA A 64 -0.32 15.87 25.14
CA ALA A 64 -1.34 16.70 25.78
C ALA A 64 -0.75 17.71 26.77
N GLN A 65 0.38 17.35 27.41
CA GLN A 65 1.10 18.22 28.35
C GLN A 65 2.25 19.02 27.70
N ALA A 66 2.49 18.87 26.39
CA ALA A 66 3.59 19.54 25.69
C ALA A 66 3.43 21.07 25.60
N GLY A 67 2.23 21.60 25.87
CA GLY A 67 1.93 23.02 25.88
C GLY A 67 2.11 23.72 27.24
N ARG A 68 2.60 22.99 28.26
CA ARG A 68 2.86 23.54 29.60
C ARG A 68 4.09 24.43 29.63
N LYS A 69 4.17 25.32 30.63
CA LYS A 69 5.29 26.26 30.76
C LYS A 69 6.64 25.53 30.79
N SER A 70 7.60 25.99 29.99
CA SER A 70 8.96 25.41 29.86
C SER A 70 9.03 23.94 29.40
N ALA A 71 7.92 23.32 28.99
CA ALA A 71 7.92 21.93 28.56
C ALA A 71 8.69 21.73 27.24
N VAL A 72 9.58 20.74 27.20
CA VAL A 72 10.31 20.37 25.98
C VAL A 72 9.95 18.94 25.59
N THR A 73 9.44 18.77 24.37
CA THR A 73 9.02 17.47 23.84
C THR A 73 9.68 17.21 22.50
N ILE A 74 10.38 16.08 22.37
CA ILE A 74 10.98 15.61 21.13
C ILE A 74 10.05 14.57 20.51
N ALA A 75 9.61 14.79 19.28
CA ALA A 75 8.74 13.91 18.53
C ALA A 75 9.45 13.37 17.29
N THR A 76 9.53 12.04 17.20
CA THR A 76 10.06 11.37 16.00
C THR A 76 8.99 11.32 14.90
N ASN A 77 9.28 11.90 13.74
CA ASN A 77 8.40 11.99 12.57
C ASN A 77 7.01 12.55 12.91
N MET A 78 6.00 11.66 12.94
CA MET A 78 4.59 11.96 13.19
C MET A 78 4.12 11.44 14.56
N ALA A 79 5.02 11.14 15.49
CA ALA A 79 4.63 10.80 16.86
C ALA A 79 3.77 11.92 17.48
N GLY A 80 2.70 11.56 18.17
CA GLY A 80 1.72 12.53 18.67
C GLY A 80 0.76 13.11 17.62
N ARG A 81 0.63 12.45 16.46
CA ARG A 81 -0.37 12.84 15.46
C ARG A 81 -1.78 12.44 15.89
N GLY A 82 -2.66 13.44 16.01
CA GLY A 82 -4.06 13.25 16.40
C GLY A 82 -4.41 13.96 17.71
N THR A 83 -3.43 14.13 18.59
CA THR A 83 -3.60 14.85 19.87
C THR A 83 -3.39 16.35 19.69
N ASP A 84 -4.28 17.15 20.29
CA ASP A 84 -4.15 18.60 20.34
C ASP A 84 -3.21 19.03 21.47
N ILE A 85 -2.41 20.06 21.23
CA ILE A 85 -1.49 20.61 22.23
C ILE A 85 -2.15 21.88 22.76
N LYS A 86 -2.74 21.77 23.96
CA LYS A 86 -3.35 22.91 24.64
C LYS A 86 -2.28 23.66 25.43
N LEU A 87 -2.21 24.98 25.23
CA LEU A 87 -1.33 25.84 26.01
C LEU A 87 -1.78 25.85 27.48
N GLY A 88 -0.84 25.66 28.40
CA GLY A 88 -1.12 25.49 29.83
C GLY A 88 -1.45 24.06 30.28
N GLY A 89 -1.59 23.11 29.35
CA GLY A 89 -1.86 21.69 29.64
C GLY A 89 -3.31 21.27 29.42
N ASN A 90 -3.60 19.99 29.66
CA ASN A 90 -4.93 19.40 29.52
C ASN A 90 -5.42 18.86 30.86
N LEU A 91 -6.61 19.30 31.29
CA LEU A 91 -7.23 18.94 32.55
C LEU A 91 -7.40 17.42 32.72
N GLU A 92 -7.99 16.75 31.72
CA GLU A 92 -8.29 15.32 31.77
C GLU A 92 -7.02 14.50 32.00
N PHE A 93 -5.98 14.78 31.22
CA PHE A 93 -4.68 14.11 31.35
C PHE A 93 -3.96 14.49 32.65
N ARG A 94 -4.07 15.74 33.14
CA ARG A 94 -3.49 16.13 34.44
C ARG A 94 -4.18 15.42 35.59
N MET A 95 -5.51 15.29 35.55
CA MET A 95 -6.26 14.55 36.56
C MET A 95 -5.88 13.07 36.57
N LEU A 96 -5.74 12.44 35.41
CA LEU A 96 -5.31 11.05 35.31
C LEU A 96 -3.87 10.83 35.82
N ASP A 97 -2.96 11.75 35.52
CA ASP A 97 -1.54 11.64 35.90
C ASP A 97 -1.29 11.99 37.38
N GLU A 98 -1.95 13.03 37.91
CA GLU A 98 -1.72 13.56 39.27
C GLU A 98 -2.67 12.94 40.31
N HIS A 99 -3.87 12.50 39.90
CA HIS A 99 -4.93 12.01 40.76
C HIS A 99 -5.64 10.75 40.20
N PRO A 100 -4.91 9.65 39.94
CA PRO A 100 -5.46 8.46 39.29
C PRO A 100 -6.57 7.76 40.10
N ASP A 101 -6.60 7.97 41.41
CA ASP A 101 -7.56 7.33 42.32
C ASP A 101 -8.89 8.11 42.42
N LEU A 102 -8.98 9.32 41.86
CA LEU A 102 -10.20 10.13 41.90
C LEU A 102 -11.13 9.77 40.74
N VAL A 103 -12.38 9.47 41.08
CA VAL A 103 -13.42 9.12 40.09
C VAL A 103 -14.16 10.38 39.64
N GLU A 104 -14.32 10.54 38.32
CA GLU A 104 -15.08 11.65 37.75
C GLU A 104 -16.52 11.69 38.31
N GLY A 105 -16.96 12.87 38.74
CA GLY A 105 -18.29 13.09 39.33
C GLY A 105 -18.35 13.05 40.85
N THR A 106 -17.26 12.74 41.56
CA THR A 106 -17.19 12.91 43.02
C THR A 106 -16.94 14.37 43.42
N PRO A 107 -17.38 14.79 44.63
CA PRO A 107 -17.07 16.13 45.15
C PRO A 107 -15.56 16.40 45.25
N GLU A 108 -14.76 15.37 45.58
CA GLU A 108 -13.31 15.45 45.66
C GLU A 108 -12.68 15.68 44.29
N TYR A 109 -13.15 14.99 43.25
CA TYR A 109 -12.71 15.21 41.88
C TYR A 109 -13.02 16.64 41.42
N ALA A 110 -14.23 17.13 41.68
CA ALA A 110 -14.65 18.46 41.26
C ALA A 110 -13.83 19.58 41.92
N ALA A 111 -13.49 19.43 43.21
CA ALA A 111 -12.65 20.40 43.91
C ALA A 111 -11.23 20.47 43.33
N GLU A 112 -10.65 19.31 43.02
CA GLU A 112 -9.30 19.21 42.48
C GLU A 112 -9.23 19.67 41.01
N ALA A 113 -10.22 19.29 40.21
CA ALA A 113 -10.36 19.76 38.83
C ALA A 113 -10.43 21.29 38.77
N ALA A 114 -11.21 21.95 39.64
CA ALA A 114 -11.30 23.41 39.69
C ALA A 114 -9.95 24.08 40.05
N ARG A 115 -9.16 23.45 40.94
CA ARG A 115 -7.80 23.92 41.26
C ARG A 115 -6.90 23.83 40.02
N ILE A 116 -6.88 22.67 39.37
CA ILE A 116 -6.06 22.43 38.17
C ILE A 116 -6.48 23.32 37.00
N GLU A 117 -7.77 23.57 36.80
CA GLU A 117 -8.25 24.52 35.78
C GLU A 117 -7.71 25.93 36.00
N THR A 118 -7.69 26.39 37.26
CA THR A 118 -7.14 27.69 37.63
C THR A 118 -5.63 27.75 37.33
N GLU A 119 -4.90 26.67 37.63
CA GLU A 119 -3.47 26.54 37.28
C GLU A 119 -3.24 26.53 35.77
N ILE A 120 -4.03 25.77 35.02
CA ILE A 120 -3.94 25.67 33.55
C ILE A 120 -4.16 27.04 32.93
N GLU A 121 -5.16 27.80 33.38
CA GLU A 121 -5.42 29.13 32.82
C GLU A 121 -4.28 30.10 33.16
N ALA A 122 -3.74 30.05 34.38
CA ALA A 122 -2.58 30.86 34.76
C ALA A 122 -1.32 30.49 33.94
N GLU A 123 -1.04 29.20 33.75
CA GLU A 123 0.05 28.73 32.90
C GLU A 123 -0.18 29.14 31.44
N LYS A 124 -1.40 29.00 30.93
CA LYS A 124 -1.76 29.39 29.57
C LYS A 124 -1.47 30.86 29.31
N GLN A 125 -1.86 31.77 30.21
CA GLN A 125 -1.54 33.19 30.07
C GLN A 125 -0.03 33.46 30.08
N ALA A 126 0.73 32.74 30.92
CA ALA A 126 2.19 32.85 30.94
C ALA A 126 2.82 32.34 29.63
N VAL A 127 2.32 31.23 29.07
CA VAL A 127 2.78 30.66 27.80
C VAL A 127 2.43 31.58 26.62
N LEU A 128 1.23 32.15 26.59
CA LEU A 128 0.83 33.14 25.58
C LEU A 128 1.75 34.36 25.62
N ALA A 129 2.04 34.89 26.81
CA ALA A 129 2.97 36.00 27.00
C ALA A 129 4.42 35.66 26.59
N ALA A 130 4.83 34.40 26.75
CA ALA A 130 6.13 33.89 26.30
C ALA A 130 6.20 33.63 24.77
N GLY A 131 5.11 33.86 24.02
CA GLY A 131 5.06 33.70 22.57
C GLY A 131 4.41 32.40 22.08
N GLY A 132 3.70 31.68 22.95
CA GLY A 132 2.98 30.45 22.64
C GLY A 132 3.88 29.27 22.32
N LEU A 133 3.37 28.22 21.65
CA LEU A 133 4.16 27.03 21.35
C LEU A 133 5.25 27.32 20.30
N PHE A 134 6.50 27.00 20.63
CA PHE A 134 7.60 27.01 19.68
C PHE A 134 7.79 25.63 19.05
N VAL A 135 7.58 25.54 17.74
CA VAL A 135 7.83 24.32 16.96
C VAL A 135 9.19 24.41 16.27
N LEU A 136 10.04 23.42 16.51
CA LEU A 136 11.36 23.32 15.92
C LEU A 136 11.45 22.06 15.06
N GLY A 137 11.78 22.18 13.78
CA GLY A 137 12.19 21.05 12.94
C GLY A 137 13.71 20.94 12.92
N THR A 138 14.27 19.78 13.29
CA THR A 138 15.73 19.58 13.25
C THR A 138 16.26 19.42 11.82
N GLU A 139 15.36 19.03 10.91
CA GLU A 139 15.57 18.78 9.49
C GLU A 139 14.30 19.14 8.71
N ARG A 140 14.40 19.12 7.38
CA ARG A 140 13.26 19.23 6.46
C ARG A 140 12.97 17.85 5.89
N HIS A 141 11.69 17.47 5.85
CA HIS A 141 11.27 16.24 5.20
C HIS A 141 11.35 16.39 3.67
N GLU A 142 11.37 15.25 2.98
CA GLU A 142 11.23 15.21 1.51
C GLU A 142 9.95 15.92 1.05
N SER A 143 8.85 15.69 1.79
CA SER A 143 7.57 16.35 1.52
C SER A 143 7.35 17.58 2.39
N ARG A 144 7.04 18.69 1.73
CA ARG A 144 6.68 19.96 2.39
C ARG A 144 5.40 19.83 3.21
N ARG A 145 4.51 18.91 2.84
CA ARG A 145 3.27 18.64 3.58
C ARG A 145 3.55 18.23 5.03
N ILE A 146 4.56 17.39 5.25
CA ILE A 146 4.91 16.88 6.58
C ILE A 146 5.50 18.02 7.43
N ASP A 147 6.39 18.82 6.86
CA ASP A 147 6.90 20.02 7.53
C ASP A 147 5.78 21.01 7.90
N ASN A 148 4.80 21.20 7.01
CA ASN A 148 3.64 22.05 7.27
C ASN A 148 2.77 21.50 8.40
N GLN A 149 2.63 20.18 8.51
CA GLN A 149 1.90 19.54 9.62
C GLN A 149 2.61 19.76 10.95
N LEU A 150 3.94 19.62 10.99
CA LEU A 150 4.73 19.92 12.18
C LEU A 150 4.56 21.40 12.57
N ARG A 151 4.75 22.32 11.62
CA ARG A 151 4.55 23.77 11.83
C ARG A 151 3.15 24.11 12.35
N GLY A 152 2.11 23.46 11.80
CA GLY A 152 0.71 23.66 12.20
C GLY A 152 0.35 23.14 13.60
N ARG A 153 1.33 22.63 14.37
CA ARG A 153 1.18 22.39 15.81
C ARG A 153 1.22 23.69 16.60
N SER A 154 1.91 24.72 16.11
CA SER A 154 1.94 26.06 16.70
C SER A 154 0.85 26.97 16.11
N GLY A 155 0.43 27.99 16.86
CA GLY A 155 -0.49 29.03 16.40
C GLY A 155 -1.91 28.56 16.08
N ARG A 156 -2.40 27.56 16.82
CA ARG A 156 -3.77 27.05 16.67
C ARG A 156 -4.77 28.07 17.21
N GLN A 157 -5.95 28.17 16.58
CA GLN A 157 -7.04 29.05 17.01
C GLN A 157 -6.66 30.54 17.18
N GLY A 158 -5.59 31.00 16.51
CA GLY A 158 -5.12 32.38 16.61
C GLY A 158 -4.12 32.62 17.75
N ASP A 159 -3.70 31.59 18.47
CA ASP A 159 -2.65 31.69 19.48
C ASP A 159 -1.34 32.22 18.87
N PRO A 160 -0.52 32.95 19.65
CA PRO A 160 0.87 33.17 19.31
C PRO A 160 1.61 31.86 19.10
N GLY A 161 2.61 31.86 18.22
CA GLY A 161 3.42 30.68 17.98
C GLY A 161 4.63 31.01 17.14
N LEU A 162 5.69 30.22 17.33
CA LEU A 162 6.91 30.33 16.54
C LEU A 162 7.16 28.99 15.85
N SER A 163 7.63 29.03 14.60
CA SER A 163 8.16 27.84 13.95
C SER A 163 9.51 28.12 13.30
N ARG A 164 10.46 27.20 13.46
CA ARG A 164 11.79 27.31 12.86
C ARG A 164 12.30 25.95 12.44
N PHE A 165 12.87 25.88 11.23
CA PHE A 165 13.51 24.68 10.73
C PHE A 165 15.01 24.91 10.65
N TYR A 166 15.76 23.89 11.04
CA TYR A 166 17.21 23.84 10.94
C TYR A 166 17.59 22.89 9.81
N LEU A 167 18.71 23.19 9.17
CA LEU A 167 19.29 22.33 8.14
C LEU A 167 20.81 22.32 8.30
N SER A 168 21.41 21.17 8.00
CA SER A 168 22.84 21.00 7.76
C SER A 168 23.09 20.34 6.41
N LEU A 169 24.29 20.52 5.87
CA LEU A 169 24.67 19.91 4.58
C LEU A 169 24.69 18.38 4.62
N ASP A 170 24.80 17.79 5.81
CA ASP A 170 24.76 16.35 6.04
C ASP A 170 23.34 15.78 6.05
N ASP A 171 22.30 16.63 6.00
CA ASP A 171 20.91 16.17 6.07
C ASP A 171 20.49 15.46 4.79
N ASP A 172 19.66 14.43 4.92
CA ASP A 172 19.29 13.56 3.80
C ASP A 172 18.68 14.33 2.63
N LEU A 173 17.87 15.36 2.90
CA LEU A 173 17.32 16.24 1.88
C LEU A 173 18.40 16.92 1.03
N LEU A 174 19.49 17.38 1.67
CA LEU A 174 20.56 18.09 0.99
C LEU A 174 21.58 17.14 0.34
N ARG A 175 21.70 15.91 0.85
CA ARG A 175 22.52 14.86 0.23
C ARG A 175 22.07 14.52 -1.19
N ILE A 176 20.78 14.68 -1.51
CA ILE A 176 20.22 14.46 -2.86
C ILE A 176 20.84 15.39 -3.91
N PHE A 177 21.32 16.59 -3.52
CA PHE A 177 22.03 17.47 -4.45
C PHE A 177 23.44 16.97 -4.75
N GLY A 178 24.00 16.10 -3.94
CA GLY A 178 25.38 15.66 -4.06
C GLY A 178 26.39 16.74 -3.65
N PRO A 179 27.56 16.34 -3.12
CA PRO A 179 28.55 17.25 -2.55
C PRO A 179 29.22 18.16 -3.58
N ASP A 180 29.15 17.82 -4.87
CA ASP A 180 29.82 18.56 -5.96
C ASP A 180 28.99 19.68 -6.58
N THR A 181 27.72 19.81 -6.19
CA THR A 181 26.88 20.88 -6.72
C THR A 181 27.36 22.27 -6.33
N LEU A 182 27.14 23.23 -7.23
CA LEU A 182 27.35 24.65 -6.97
C LEU A 182 26.64 25.10 -5.69
N PHE A 183 25.47 24.54 -5.39
CA PHE A 183 24.72 24.80 -4.17
C PHE A 183 25.50 24.35 -2.91
N ALA A 184 26.00 23.11 -2.86
CA ALA A 184 26.77 22.59 -1.73
C ALA A 184 28.10 23.34 -1.54
N LYS A 185 28.79 23.70 -2.63
CA LYS A 185 30.02 24.51 -2.60
C LYS A 185 29.77 25.92 -2.08
N MET A 186 28.70 26.58 -2.54
CA MET A 186 28.30 27.92 -2.10
C MET A 186 27.88 27.94 -0.62
N MET A 187 27.13 26.93 -0.15
CA MET A 187 26.74 26.84 1.26
C MET A 187 27.95 26.65 2.19
N ARG A 188 28.91 25.79 1.83
CA ARG A 188 30.12 25.59 2.65
C ARG A 188 30.94 26.86 2.80
N ASN A 189 31.01 27.68 1.74
CA ASN A 189 31.79 28.90 1.72
C ASN A 189 31.12 30.08 2.43
N ASN A 190 29.78 30.09 2.53
CA ASN A 190 29.02 31.21 3.10
C ASN A 190 28.59 31.00 4.55
N ILE A 191 28.68 29.77 5.08
CA ILE A 191 28.39 29.48 6.50
C ILE A 191 29.71 29.58 7.25
N GLU A 192 29.87 30.52 8.17
CA GLU A 192 30.92 30.44 9.19
C GLU A 192 30.45 29.50 10.33
N ASP A 193 31.38 28.90 11.07
CA ASP A 193 31.02 27.91 12.11
C ASP A 193 30.15 28.58 13.19
N GLY A 194 28.89 28.16 13.27
CA GLY A 194 27.94 28.63 14.29
C GLY A 194 27.00 29.76 13.86
N GLU A 195 27.12 30.34 12.66
CA GLU A 195 26.23 31.43 12.22
C GLU A 195 25.01 30.94 11.40
N ALA A 196 23.82 31.44 11.76
CA ALA A 196 22.57 31.11 11.08
C ALA A 196 22.33 32.03 9.87
N ILE A 197 22.43 31.48 8.65
CA ILE A 197 22.11 32.23 7.42
C ILE A 197 20.59 32.39 7.27
N GLY A 198 20.08 33.61 7.54
CA GLY A 198 18.68 33.99 7.34
C GLY A 198 18.36 34.45 5.91
N SER A 199 18.76 33.70 4.88
CA SER A 199 18.59 34.17 3.49
C SER A 199 17.29 33.71 2.82
N LYS A 200 16.57 34.66 2.22
CA LYS A 200 15.39 34.40 1.37
C LYS A 200 15.72 33.51 0.17
N TRP A 201 16.93 33.61 -0.41
CA TRP A 201 17.33 32.78 -1.55
C TRP A 201 17.48 31.31 -1.15
N LEU A 202 18.02 31.04 0.04
CA LEU A 202 18.25 29.69 0.55
C LEU A 202 16.92 28.98 0.81
N SER A 203 15.96 29.67 1.41
CA SER A 203 14.61 29.13 1.63
C SER A 203 13.94 28.73 0.31
N LYS A 204 14.10 29.54 -0.76
CA LYS A 204 13.56 29.23 -2.09
C LYS A 204 14.28 28.04 -2.75
N ALA A 205 15.59 27.90 -2.55
CA ALA A 205 16.35 26.76 -3.05
C ALA A 205 15.91 25.45 -2.38
N ILE A 206 15.70 25.45 -1.06
CA ILE A 206 15.17 24.31 -0.31
C ILE A 206 13.74 23.97 -0.75
N GLU A 207 12.89 24.97 -1.00
CA GLU A 207 11.54 24.70 -1.53
C GLU A 207 11.60 24.02 -2.91
N THR A 208 12.49 24.49 -3.79
CA THR A 208 12.68 23.89 -5.13
C THR A 208 13.21 22.46 -5.02
N ALA A 209 14.09 22.22 -4.04
CA ALA A 209 14.59 20.90 -3.72
C ALA A 209 13.47 19.92 -3.34
N GLN A 210 12.64 20.29 -2.36
CA GLN A 210 11.51 19.48 -1.92
C GLN A 210 10.55 19.20 -3.08
N LYS A 211 10.21 20.20 -3.91
CA LYS A 211 9.36 19.99 -5.09
C LYS A 211 9.92 18.96 -6.06
N LYS A 212 11.24 18.94 -6.27
CA LYS A 212 11.89 17.97 -7.16
C LYS A 212 11.84 16.55 -6.58
N VAL A 213 12.04 16.41 -5.27
CA VAL A 213 11.93 15.11 -4.59
C VAL A 213 10.48 14.62 -4.59
N GLU A 214 9.52 15.50 -4.32
CA GLU A 214 8.09 15.19 -4.41
C GLU A 214 7.70 14.75 -5.82
N ALA A 215 8.16 15.44 -6.87
CA ALA A 215 7.92 15.04 -8.26
C ALA A 215 8.51 13.67 -8.57
N ARG A 216 9.74 13.39 -8.15
CA ARG A 216 10.37 12.07 -8.31
C ARG A 216 9.56 10.98 -7.60
N ASN A 217 9.15 11.19 -6.35
CA ASN A 217 8.36 10.22 -5.60
C ASN A 217 6.96 10.03 -6.23
N TYR A 218 6.37 11.10 -6.77
CA TYR A 218 5.14 11.04 -7.54
C TYR A 218 5.30 10.18 -8.80
N ASP A 219 6.37 10.36 -9.57
CA ASP A 219 6.64 9.58 -10.78
C ASP A 219 6.84 8.08 -10.46
N ILE A 220 7.60 7.78 -9.40
CA ILE A 220 7.78 6.39 -8.92
C ILE A 220 6.42 5.81 -8.52
N ARG A 221 5.62 6.55 -7.76
CA ARG A 221 4.30 6.08 -7.32
C ARG A 221 3.34 5.90 -8.50
N LYS A 222 3.38 6.80 -9.47
CA LYS A 222 2.59 6.70 -10.70
C LYS A 222 2.91 5.41 -11.44
N GLN A 223 4.19 5.08 -11.61
CA GLN A 223 4.59 3.80 -12.22
C GLN A 223 4.03 2.62 -11.44
N VAL A 224 4.17 2.58 -10.11
CA VAL A 224 3.60 1.50 -9.29
C VAL A 224 2.09 1.36 -9.51
N VAL A 225 1.35 2.47 -9.52
CA VAL A 225 -0.10 2.48 -9.77
C VAL A 225 -0.42 1.97 -11.18
N GLU A 226 0.36 2.36 -12.20
CA GLU A 226 0.14 1.90 -13.58
C GLU A 226 0.26 0.37 -13.73
N TYR A 227 1.14 -0.29 -12.97
CA TYR A 227 1.22 -1.76 -12.91
C TYR A 227 0.06 -2.36 -12.13
N ASP A 228 -0.28 -1.79 -10.97
CA ASP A 228 -1.38 -2.25 -10.13
C ASP A 228 -2.74 -2.12 -10.86
N ASP A 229 -2.92 -1.10 -11.71
CA ASP A 229 -4.14 -0.89 -12.50
C ASP A 229 -4.42 -2.04 -13.45
N VAL A 230 -3.39 -2.62 -14.08
CA VAL A 230 -3.53 -3.79 -14.97
C VAL A 230 -4.07 -4.99 -14.19
N MET A 231 -3.48 -5.26 -13.02
CA MET A 231 -3.94 -6.34 -12.15
C MET A 231 -5.36 -6.07 -11.63
N ASN A 232 -5.69 -4.81 -11.33
CA ASN A 232 -6.99 -4.42 -10.82
C ASN A 232 -8.11 -4.58 -11.86
N GLU A 233 -7.85 -4.27 -13.13
CA GLU A 233 -8.79 -4.53 -14.23
C GLU A 233 -9.11 -6.02 -14.36
N GLN A 234 -8.08 -6.87 -14.37
CA GLN A 234 -8.26 -8.33 -14.42
C GLN A 234 -8.97 -8.87 -13.17
N ARG A 235 -8.60 -8.36 -11.98
CA ARG A 235 -9.23 -8.73 -10.71
C ARG A 235 -10.73 -8.45 -10.71
N LYS A 236 -11.15 -7.30 -11.26
CA LYS A 236 -12.58 -6.96 -11.36
C LYS A 236 -13.34 -8.00 -12.16
N VAL A 237 -12.84 -8.38 -13.33
CA VAL A 237 -13.46 -9.40 -14.19
C VAL A 237 -13.58 -10.74 -13.45
N ILE A 238 -12.49 -11.20 -12.82
CA ILE A 238 -12.50 -12.48 -12.09
C ILE A 238 -13.44 -12.44 -10.89
N TYR A 239 -13.47 -11.34 -10.15
CA TYR A 239 -14.30 -11.22 -8.95
C TYR A 239 -15.77 -11.05 -9.29
N GLU A 240 -16.08 -10.39 -10.40
CA GLU A 240 -17.43 -10.31 -10.97
C GLU A 240 -17.91 -11.70 -11.39
N GLN A 241 -17.14 -12.42 -12.22
CA GLN A 241 -17.47 -13.80 -12.59
C GLN A 241 -17.63 -14.71 -11.36
N ARG A 242 -16.74 -14.59 -10.39
CA ARG A 242 -16.81 -15.36 -9.14
C ARG A 242 -18.08 -15.05 -8.35
N ALA A 243 -18.49 -13.78 -8.28
CA ALA A 243 -19.73 -13.37 -7.62
C ALA A 243 -20.95 -13.92 -8.36
N ASP A 244 -20.97 -13.79 -9.69
CA ASP A 244 -22.06 -14.30 -10.54
C ASP A 244 -22.24 -15.82 -10.35
N ILE A 245 -21.15 -16.59 -10.25
CA ILE A 245 -21.19 -18.03 -10.00
C ILE A 245 -21.76 -18.37 -8.61
N MET A 246 -21.41 -17.58 -7.60
CA MET A 246 -21.90 -17.78 -6.23
C MET A 246 -23.39 -17.46 -6.11
N ASP A 247 -23.84 -16.39 -6.78
CA ASP A 247 -25.20 -15.87 -6.67
C ASP A 247 -26.19 -16.54 -7.64
N ALA A 248 -25.72 -17.12 -8.75
CA ALA A 248 -26.57 -17.81 -9.72
C ALA A 248 -27.26 -19.02 -9.08
N ASP A 249 -28.52 -19.31 -9.46
CA ASP A 249 -29.20 -20.52 -8.97
C ASP A 249 -28.55 -21.80 -9.53
N THR A 250 -28.22 -21.80 -10.82
CA THR A 250 -27.54 -22.89 -11.55
C THR A 250 -26.40 -22.36 -12.41
N VAL A 251 -25.45 -23.23 -12.78
CA VAL A 251 -24.33 -22.89 -13.66
C VAL A 251 -24.18 -23.85 -14.86
N GLY A 252 -25.19 -24.69 -15.10
CA GLY A 252 -25.13 -25.76 -16.11
C GLY A 252 -24.91 -25.24 -17.53
N ASP A 253 -25.50 -24.10 -17.89
CA ASP A 253 -25.30 -23.47 -19.20
C ASP A 253 -23.83 -23.05 -19.38
N VAL A 254 -23.24 -22.43 -18.35
CA VAL A 254 -21.82 -22.01 -18.35
C VAL A 254 -20.91 -23.21 -18.53
N VAL A 255 -21.14 -24.28 -17.77
CA VAL A 255 -20.34 -25.52 -17.86
C VAL A 255 -20.52 -26.21 -19.22
N THR A 256 -21.72 -26.17 -19.78
CA THR A 256 -22.01 -26.72 -21.12
C THR A 256 -21.30 -25.95 -22.21
N ASP A 257 -21.34 -24.63 -22.17
CA ASP A 257 -20.62 -23.78 -23.11
C ASP A 257 -19.10 -23.98 -22.99
N MET A 258 -18.57 -24.10 -21.76
CA MET A 258 -17.16 -24.42 -21.53
C MET A 258 -16.77 -25.75 -22.20
N ARG A 259 -17.59 -26.79 -22.04
CA ARG A 259 -17.36 -28.11 -22.64
C ARG A 259 -17.44 -28.07 -24.17
N ALA A 260 -18.44 -27.39 -24.73
CA ALA A 260 -18.61 -27.26 -26.17
C ALA A 260 -17.39 -26.58 -26.82
N GLU A 261 -16.92 -25.49 -26.21
CA GLU A 261 -15.75 -24.75 -26.67
C GLU A 261 -14.45 -25.56 -26.49
N THR A 262 -14.31 -26.33 -25.41
CA THR A 262 -13.17 -27.28 -25.26
C THR A 262 -13.17 -28.34 -26.36
N VAL A 263 -14.34 -28.87 -26.74
CA VAL A 263 -14.46 -29.81 -27.87
C VAL A 263 -14.06 -29.13 -29.18
N ASN A 264 -14.55 -27.92 -29.44
CA ASN A 264 -14.20 -27.15 -30.64
C ASN A 264 -12.69 -26.92 -30.75
N VAL A 265 -12.01 -26.57 -29.65
CA VAL A 265 -10.55 -26.42 -29.63
C VAL A 265 -9.83 -27.73 -29.93
N ILE A 266 -10.20 -28.84 -29.27
CA ILE A 266 -9.56 -30.15 -29.50
C ILE A 266 -9.71 -30.58 -30.97
N VAL A 267 -10.91 -30.41 -31.54
CA VAL A 267 -11.17 -30.78 -32.93
C VAL A 267 -10.46 -29.83 -33.89
N GLY A 268 -10.48 -28.52 -33.64
CA GLY A 268 -9.84 -27.52 -34.49
C GLY A 268 -8.31 -27.64 -34.55
N GLU A 269 -7.67 -28.05 -33.44
CA GLU A 269 -6.23 -28.34 -33.40
C GLU A 269 -5.87 -29.59 -34.21
N ALA A 270 -6.71 -30.63 -34.15
CA ALA A 270 -6.48 -31.89 -34.83
C ALA A 270 -6.92 -31.89 -36.30
N CYS A 271 -7.93 -31.09 -36.65
CA CYS A 271 -8.56 -31.00 -37.96
C CYS A 271 -8.50 -29.55 -38.47
N PRO A 272 -7.35 -29.08 -38.98
CA PRO A 272 -7.20 -27.69 -39.40
C PRO A 272 -8.22 -27.30 -40.49
N PRO A 273 -8.70 -26.04 -40.51
CA PRO A 273 -9.63 -25.58 -41.53
C PRO A 273 -9.08 -25.77 -42.94
N ASN A 274 -9.92 -26.23 -43.86
CA ASN A 274 -9.57 -26.52 -45.26
C ASN A 274 -8.52 -27.63 -45.45
N SER A 275 -8.39 -28.56 -44.49
CA SER A 275 -7.57 -29.76 -44.64
C SER A 275 -8.40 -30.98 -45.04
N TYR A 276 -7.75 -31.96 -45.67
CA TYR A 276 -8.38 -33.24 -46.01
C TYR A 276 -8.30 -34.22 -44.83
N PRO A 277 -9.24 -35.19 -44.69
CA PRO A 277 -9.25 -36.17 -43.60
C PRO A 277 -7.93 -36.93 -43.42
N GLU A 278 -7.17 -37.15 -44.49
CA GLU A 278 -5.86 -37.83 -44.44
C GLU A 278 -4.76 -37.00 -43.75
N GLN A 279 -5.00 -35.70 -43.55
CA GLN A 279 -4.07 -34.76 -42.91
C GLN A 279 -4.39 -34.53 -41.44
N TRP A 280 -5.51 -35.05 -40.93
CA TRP A 280 -5.95 -34.85 -39.56
C TRP A 280 -5.11 -35.66 -38.58
N ASP A 281 -4.79 -35.08 -37.43
CA ASP A 281 -4.10 -35.78 -36.35
C ASP A 281 -5.10 -36.52 -35.45
N ILE A 282 -5.62 -37.63 -35.98
CA ILE A 282 -6.61 -38.47 -35.27
C ILE A 282 -6.01 -39.09 -34.01
N ALA A 283 -4.72 -39.45 -34.03
CA ALA A 283 -4.06 -40.05 -32.88
C ALA A 283 -3.91 -39.05 -31.73
N GLY A 284 -3.50 -37.81 -32.04
CA GLY A 284 -3.47 -36.70 -31.09
C GLY A 284 -4.86 -36.38 -30.56
N MET A 285 -5.87 -36.29 -31.43
CA MET A 285 -7.25 -36.05 -31.04
C MET A 285 -7.76 -37.10 -30.06
N LYS A 286 -7.61 -38.40 -30.36
CA LYS A 286 -8.06 -39.48 -29.47
C LYS A 286 -7.38 -39.42 -28.11
N THR A 287 -6.08 -39.11 -28.09
CA THR A 287 -5.33 -38.93 -26.82
C THR A 287 -5.92 -37.79 -26.00
N ARG A 288 -6.15 -36.62 -26.62
CA ARG A 288 -6.74 -35.45 -25.96
C ARG A 288 -8.17 -35.71 -25.47
N LEU A 289 -9.00 -36.39 -26.26
CA LEU A 289 -10.38 -36.74 -25.88
C LEU A 289 -10.42 -37.68 -24.68
N ALA A 290 -9.52 -38.66 -24.60
CA ALA A 290 -9.40 -39.53 -23.44
C ALA A 290 -8.90 -38.76 -22.19
N GLU A 291 -7.89 -37.91 -22.36
CA GLU A 291 -7.32 -37.13 -21.26
C GLU A 291 -8.27 -36.07 -20.69
N VAL A 292 -8.97 -35.34 -21.56
CA VAL A 292 -9.80 -34.19 -21.19
C VAL A 292 -11.25 -34.61 -20.97
N LEU A 293 -11.85 -35.38 -21.89
CA LEU A 293 -13.27 -35.71 -21.83
C LEU A 293 -13.56 -37.10 -21.25
N ASN A 294 -12.53 -37.91 -21.00
CA ASN A 294 -12.68 -39.30 -20.59
C ASN A 294 -13.52 -40.11 -21.61
N LEU A 295 -13.31 -39.85 -22.90
CA LEU A 295 -14.02 -40.47 -24.01
C LEU A 295 -13.06 -41.20 -24.96
N GLU A 296 -13.50 -42.37 -25.45
CA GLU A 296 -12.77 -43.16 -26.46
C GLU A 296 -13.65 -43.41 -27.71
N PRO A 297 -13.98 -42.38 -28.50
CA PRO A 297 -14.78 -42.55 -29.70
C PRO A 297 -14.06 -43.36 -30.77
N GLN A 298 -14.81 -44.12 -31.55
CA GLN A 298 -14.31 -44.87 -32.72
C GLN A 298 -14.26 -43.96 -33.96
N ILE A 299 -13.44 -42.91 -33.89
CA ILE A 299 -13.33 -41.87 -34.93
C ILE A 299 -12.98 -42.47 -36.30
N GLU A 300 -12.19 -43.54 -36.32
CA GLU A 300 -11.80 -44.22 -37.56
C GLU A 300 -13.00 -44.74 -38.37
N ALA A 301 -14.11 -45.09 -37.70
CA ALA A 301 -15.32 -45.50 -38.39
C ALA A 301 -15.98 -44.32 -39.12
N TRP A 302 -15.90 -43.12 -38.57
CA TRP A 302 -16.49 -41.90 -39.15
C TRP A 302 -15.71 -41.41 -40.37
N LEU A 303 -14.39 -41.64 -40.40
CA LEU A 303 -13.53 -41.28 -41.54
C LEU A 303 -13.84 -42.08 -42.82
N LEU A 304 -14.57 -43.19 -42.71
CA LEU A 304 -15.01 -44.00 -43.85
C LEU A 304 -16.28 -43.46 -44.51
N GLU A 305 -16.91 -42.44 -43.92
CA GLU A 305 -18.14 -41.83 -44.44
C GLU A 305 -17.82 -40.80 -45.54
N GLU A 306 -18.60 -40.78 -46.63
CA GLU A 306 -18.33 -39.94 -47.81
C GLU A 306 -18.43 -38.42 -47.56
N ALA A 307 -19.06 -38.00 -46.46
CA ALA A 307 -19.34 -36.59 -46.16
C ALA A 307 -18.85 -36.19 -44.75
N ILE A 308 -17.68 -36.67 -44.33
CA ILE A 308 -17.10 -36.29 -43.04
C ILE A 308 -16.36 -34.94 -43.15
N ASP A 309 -16.68 -34.02 -42.26
CA ASP A 309 -16.00 -32.74 -42.09
C ASP A 309 -15.74 -32.46 -40.60
N PRO A 310 -14.90 -31.46 -40.26
CA PRO A 310 -14.59 -31.15 -38.86
C PRO A 310 -15.82 -30.75 -38.03
N GLU A 311 -16.83 -30.12 -38.64
CA GLU A 311 -18.04 -29.68 -37.93
C GLU A 311 -18.87 -30.89 -37.49
N ILE A 312 -18.98 -31.92 -38.34
CA ILE A 312 -19.66 -33.18 -38.00
C ILE A 312 -18.89 -33.93 -36.90
N VAL A 313 -17.56 -33.94 -36.96
CA VAL A 313 -16.71 -34.56 -35.92
C VAL A 313 -16.92 -33.84 -34.58
N GLU A 314 -16.90 -32.51 -34.58
CA GLU A 314 -17.18 -31.69 -33.40
C GLU A 314 -18.57 -31.98 -32.83
N GLU A 315 -19.61 -31.97 -33.65
CA GLU A 315 -20.99 -32.19 -33.21
C GLU A 315 -21.17 -33.58 -32.56
N ARG A 316 -20.58 -34.62 -33.16
CA ARG A 316 -20.63 -35.98 -32.61
C ARG A 316 -19.89 -36.09 -31.28
N ILE A 317 -18.68 -35.54 -31.19
CA ILE A 317 -17.90 -35.56 -29.94
C ILE A 317 -18.62 -34.77 -28.85
N ARG A 318 -19.18 -33.59 -29.18
CA ARG A 318 -19.96 -32.78 -28.26
C ARG A 318 -21.16 -33.55 -27.72
N ALA A 319 -21.94 -34.18 -28.60
CA ALA A 319 -23.08 -34.99 -28.20
C ALA A 319 -22.68 -36.15 -27.27
N MET A 320 -21.57 -36.85 -27.57
CA MET A 320 -21.04 -37.89 -26.69
C MET A 320 -20.60 -37.36 -25.33
N ALA A 321 -19.97 -36.18 -25.29
CA ALA A 321 -19.56 -35.54 -24.05
C ALA A 321 -20.76 -35.10 -23.21
N ASP A 322 -21.79 -34.53 -23.84
CA ASP A 322 -23.04 -34.15 -23.18
C ASP A 322 -23.77 -35.37 -22.61
N GLU A 323 -23.86 -36.46 -23.37
CA GLU A 323 -24.47 -37.72 -22.91
C GLU A 323 -23.72 -38.34 -21.73
N ALA A 324 -22.38 -38.30 -21.76
CA ALA A 324 -21.56 -38.80 -20.65
C ALA A 324 -21.79 -38.01 -19.35
N ILE A 325 -21.93 -36.68 -19.44
CA ILE A 325 -22.26 -35.84 -18.28
C ILE A 325 -23.70 -36.08 -17.82
N ALA A 326 -24.66 -36.15 -18.74
CA ALA A 326 -26.06 -36.43 -18.41
C ALA A 326 -26.19 -37.76 -17.65
N THR A 327 -25.49 -38.80 -18.12
CA THR A 327 -25.45 -40.12 -17.45
C THR A 327 -24.88 -40.03 -16.04
N LYS A 328 -23.79 -39.26 -15.83
CA LYS A 328 -23.20 -39.04 -14.50
C LYS A 328 -24.16 -38.31 -13.56
N SER A 329 -24.89 -37.32 -14.07
CA SER A 329 -25.82 -36.54 -13.25
C SER A 329 -27.09 -37.30 -12.88
N ALA A 330 -27.45 -38.37 -13.60
CA ALA A 330 -28.71 -39.09 -13.44
C ALA A 330 -28.87 -39.78 -12.07
N ASP A 331 -27.75 -40.18 -11.45
CA ASP A 331 -27.74 -40.85 -10.14
C ASP A 331 -27.75 -39.85 -8.96
N LEU A 332 -27.67 -38.55 -9.24
CA LEU A 332 -27.63 -37.47 -8.25
C LEU A 332 -28.91 -36.62 -8.33
N ASP A 333 -29.31 -36.05 -7.20
CA ASP A 333 -30.34 -35.02 -7.21
C ASP A 333 -29.80 -33.71 -7.81
N THR A 334 -30.71 -32.91 -8.37
CA THR A 334 -30.36 -31.67 -9.08
C THR A 334 -29.64 -30.65 -8.21
N GLU A 335 -29.97 -30.57 -6.92
CA GLU A 335 -29.34 -29.62 -6.00
C GLU A 335 -27.88 -30.02 -5.71
N THR A 336 -27.65 -31.31 -5.47
CA THR A 336 -26.30 -31.87 -5.31
C THR A 336 -25.46 -31.68 -6.57
N TRP A 337 -26.00 -31.98 -7.77
CA TRP A 337 -25.28 -31.77 -9.03
C TRP A 337 -24.90 -30.30 -9.25
N THR A 338 -25.84 -29.39 -9.01
CA THR A 338 -25.59 -27.94 -9.11
C THR A 338 -24.49 -27.49 -8.14
N SER A 339 -24.50 -28.00 -6.90
CA SER A 339 -23.46 -27.71 -5.92
C SER A 339 -22.08 -28.23 -6.35
N VAL A 340 -22.03 -29.40 -6.99
CA VAL A 340 -20.80 -29.98 -7.52
C VAL A 340 -20.23 -29.09 -8.64
N GLU A 341 -21.05 -28.72 -9.62
CA GLU A 341 -20.63 -27.85 -10.74
C GLU A 341 -20.08 -26.52 -10.22
N LYS A 342 -20.82 -25.85 -9.32
CA LYS A 342 -20.36 -24.59 -8.71
C LYS A 342 -19.06 -24.75 -7.95
N SER A 343 -18.93 -25.82 -7.15
CA SER A 343 -17.72 -26.08 -6.37
C SER A 343 -16.50 -26.27 -7.27
N ILE A 344 -16.63 -27.07 -8.33
CA ILE A 344 -15.54 -27.32 -9.28
C ILE A 344 -15.16 -26.01 -10.01
N LEU A 345 -16.15 -25.24 -10.46
CA LEU A 345 -15.92 -23.97 -11.16
C LEU A 345 -15.17 -22.96 -10.27
N LEU A 346 -15.65 -22.76 -9.04
CA LEU A 346 -15.04 -21.83 -8.08
C LEU A 346 -13.63 -22.27 -7.67
N GLN A 347 -13.41 -23.57 -7.43
CA GLN A 347 -12.09 -24.08 -7.05
C GLN A 347 -11.07 -23.90 -8.17
N ASN A 348 -11.44 -24.21 -9.42
CA ASN A 348 -10.57 -24.02 -10.58
C ASN A 348 -10.28 -22.53 -10.83
N LEU A 349 -11.30 -21.67 -10.78
CA LEU A 349 -11.14 -20.22 -10.91
C LEU A 349 -10.18 -19.67 -9.83
N ASP A 350 -10.39 -20.03 -8.57
CA ASP A 350 -9.57 -19.56 -7.44
C ASP A 350 -8.13 -20.12 -7.49
N HIS A 351 -7.93 -21.34 -8.00
CA HIS A 351 -6.61 -21.93 -8.17
C HIS A 351 -5.81 -21.19 -9.26
N HIS A 352 -6.36 -21.13 -10.48
CA HIS A 352 -5.72 -20.50 -11.63
C HIS A 352 -5.48 -19.00 -11.42
N TRP A 353 -6.40 -18.31 -10.75
CA TRP A 353 -6.20 -16.90 -10.40
C TRP A 353 -5.01 -16.68 -9.47
N LYS A 354 -4.79 -17.56 -8.48
CA LYS A 354 -3.61 -17.46 -7.59
C LYS A 354 -2.31 -17.70 -8.36
N GLU A 355 -2.29 -18.67 -9.26
CA GLU A 355 -1.11 -18.94 -10.10
C GLU A 355 -0.80 -17.78 -11.05
N HIS A 356 -1.84 -17.18 -11.62
CA HIS A 356 -1.72 -16.00 -12.47
C HIS A 356 -1.18 -14.79 -11.71
N LEU A 357 -1.65 -14.54 -10.49
CA LEU A 357 -1.10 -13.48 -9.63
C LEU A 357 0.39 -13.69 -9.34
N ALA A 358 0.81 -14.92 -9.05
CA ALA A 358 2.22 -15.25 -8.84
C ALA A 358 3.06 -15.02 -10.12
N THR A 359 2.52 -15.42 -11.28
CA THR A 359 3.13 -15.20 -12.59
C THR A 359 3.29 -13.71 -12.91
N LEU A 360 2.27 -12.90 -12.61
CA LEU A 360 2.32 -11.45 -12.82
C LEU A 360 3.33 -10.75 -11.91
N ASP A 361 3.52 -11.21 -10.66
CA ASP A 361 4.57 -10.66 -9.80
C ASP A 361 5.96 -10.99 -10.35
N ALA A 362 6.19 -12.24 -10.77
CA ALA A 362 7.44 -12.64 -11.42
C ALA A 362 7.70 -11.83 -12.70
N LEU A 363 6.68 -11.65 -13.55
CA LEU A 363 6.76 -10.83 -14.76
C LEU A 363 7.14 -9.38 -14.42
N ARG A 364 6.54 -8.79 -13.38
CA ARG A 364 6.84 -7.42 -12.95
C ARG A 364 8.31 -7.25 -12.55
N GLN A 365 8.92 -8.25 -11.92
CA GLN A 365 10.33 -8.21 -11.52
C GLN A 365 11.28 -8.20 -12.72
N VAL A 366 10.94 -8.89 -13.82
CA VAL A 366 11.82 -9.07 -14.98
C VAL A 366 11.54 -8.11 -16.14
N VAL A 367 10.33 -7.56 -16.25
CA VAL A 367 9.91 -6.76 -17.42
C VAL A 367 10.75 -5.50 -17.62
N HIS A 368 11.37 -4.98 -16.56
CA HIS A 368 12.29 -3.86 -16.66
C HIS A 368 13.49 -4.13 -17.57
N LEU A 369 13.88 -5.38 -17.77
CA LEU A 369 14.94 -5.77 -18.71
C LEU A 369 14.58 -5.47 -20.18
N ARG A 370 13.29 -5.33 -20.51
CA ARG A 370 12.86 -4.92 -21.86
C ARG A 370 13.32 -3.50 -22.22
N ALA A 371 13.62 -2.67 -21.21
CA ALA A 371 14.18 -1.33 -21.41
C ALA A 371 15.53 -1.35 -22.17
N TYR A 372 16.33 -2.42 -22.03
CA TYR A 372 17.59 -2.57 -22.77
C TYR A 372 17.38 -2.65 -24.29
N ALA A 373 16.21 -3.13 -24.73
CA ALA A 373 15.81 -3.17 -26.14
C ALA A 373 15.03 -1.91 -26.57
N GLN A 374 15.13 -0.81 -25.81
CA GLN A 374 14.41 0.45 -26.07
C GLN A 374 12.88 0.31 -26.08
N LYS A 375 12.34 -0.77 -25.51
CA LYS A 375 10.91 -0.97 -25.30
C LYS A 375 10.46 -0.34 -23.99
N THR A 376 9.25 0.20 -23.95
CA THR A 376 8.67 0.74 -22.73
C THR A 376 8.17 -0.40 -21.83
N PRO A 377 8.75 -0.64 -20.63
CA PRO A 377 8.44 -1.83 -19.83
C PRO A 377 6.96 -2.00 -19.47
N ILE A 378 6.24 -0.91 -19.17
CA ILE A 378 4.82 -0.99 -18.83
C ILE A 378 3.95 -1.44 -20.01
N ASN A 379 4.31 -1.09 -21.25
CA ASN A 379 3.55 -1.52 -22.42
C ASN A 379 3.75 -3.01 -22.69
N GLU A 380 4.99 -3.49 -22.56
CA GLU A 380 5.31 -4.92 -22.67
C GLU A 380 4.62 -5.71 -21.56
N TYR A 381 4.64 -5.19 -20.32
CA TYR A 381 3.92 -5.80 -19.20
C TYR A 381 2.43 -5.93 -19.48
N LYS A 382 1.77 -4.87 -19.98
CA LYS A 382 0.34 -4.89 -20.32
C LYS A 382 0.01 -5.95 -21.37
N GLN A 383 0.81 -6.02 -22.44
CA GLN A 383 0.61 -7.01 -23.51
C GLN A 383 0.78 -8.44 -23.01
N GLU A 384 1.88 -8.71 -22.29
CA GLU A 384 2.19 -10.04 -21.79
C GLU A 384 1.20 -10.46 -20.68
N ALA A 385 0.84 -9.55 -19.77
CA ALA A 385 -0.17 -9.79 -18.73
C ALA A 385 -1.56 -10.10 -19.32
N PHE A 386 -1.94 -9.44 -20.42
CA PHE A 386 -3.21 -9.72 -21.11
C PHE A 386 -3.19 -11.10 -21.77
N SER A 387 -2.10 -11.45 -22.47
CA SER A 387 -1.95 -12.77 -23.06
C SER A 387 -1.96 -13.89 -22.02
N LEU A 388 -1.26 -13.70 -20.90
CA LEU A 388 -1.29 -14.64 -19.77
C LEU A 388 -2.70 -14.79 -19.19
N PHE A 389 -3.45 -13.69 -19.09
CA PHE A 389 -4.83 -13.71 -18.60
C PHE A 389 -5.77 -14.46 -19.54
N GLN A 390 -5.67 -14.26 -20.85
CA GLN A 390 -6.47 -15.03 -21.83
C GLN A 390 -6.18 -16.54 -21.73
N ARG A 391 -4.89 -16.90 -21.69
CA ARG A 391 -4.47 -18.30 -21.53
C ARG A 391 -4.97 -18.91 -20.21
N MET A 392 -5.00 -18.14 -19.13
CA MET A 392 -5.56 -18.58 -17.86
C MET A 392 -7.06 -18.91 -18.01
N LEU A 393 -7.84 -18.06 -18.68
CA LEU A 393 -9.27 -18.31 -18.91
C LEU A 393 -9.51 -19.56 -19.77
N GLU A 394 -8.70 -19.78 -20.80
CA GLU A 394 -8.72 -21.01 -21.62
C GLU A 394 -8.39 -22.24 -20.77
N THR A 395 -7.37 -22.13 -19.91
CA THR A 395 -6.94 -23.23 -19.02
C THR A 395 -8.04 -23.57 -18.01
N ILE A 396 -8.69 -22.57 -17.40
CA ILE A 396 -9.82 -22.78 -16.48
C ILE A 396 -10.94 -23.57 -17.18
N ARG A 397 -11.28 -23.21 -18.41
CA ARG A 397 -12.33 -23.88 -19.20
C ARG A 397 -12.02 -25.36 -19.41
N GLU A 398 -10.80 -25.66 -19.86
CA GLU A 398 -10.37 -27.04 -20.09
C GLU A 398 -10.32 -27.84 -18.79
N ASP A 399 -9.76 -27.27 -17.71
CA ASP A 399 -9.63 -27.97 -16.43
C ASP A 399 -10.98 -28.20 -15.74
N VAL A 400 -11.93 -27.27 -15.84
CA VAL A 400 -13.31 -27.48 -15.38
C VAL A 400 -13.94 -28.64 -16.14
N THR A 401 -13.88 -28.61 -17.47
CA THR A 401 -14.41 -29.67 -18.33
C THR A 401 -13.79 -31.02 -17.96
N LYS A 402 -12.48 -31.06 -17.81
CA LYS A 402 -11.72 -32.25 -17.41
C LYS A 402 -12.09 -32.77 -16.04
N THR A 403 -12.16 -31.89 -15.05
CA THR A 403 -12.50 -32.26 -13.67
C THR A 403 -13.89 -32.90 -13.62
N ILE A 404 -14.87 -32.32 -14.32
CA ILE A 404 -16.24 -32.85 -14.37
C ILE A 404 -16.29 -34.18 -15.14
N ALA A 405 -15.59 -34.28 -16.28
CA ALA A 405 -15.54 -35.50 -17.09
C ALA A 405 -14.95 -36.70 -16.32
N HIS A 406 -13.93 -36.46 -15.48
CA HIS A 406 -13.27 -37.49 -14.68
C HIS A 406 -13.91 -37.72 -13.30
N ALA A 407 -14.78 -36.82 -12.83
CA ALA A 407 -15.43 -36.97 -11.55
C ALA A 407 -16.22 -38.29 -11.46
N GLN A 408 -16.04 -39.01 -10.35
CA GLN A 408 -16.78 -40.22 -10.01
C GLN A 408 -17.45 -40.00 -8.67
N PHE A 409 -18.76 -40.27 -8.60
CA PHE A 409 -19.56 -40.16 -7.40
C PHE A 409 -19.86 -41.59 -6.94
N GLN A 410 -19.42 -41.94 -5.73
CA GLN A 410 -19.68 -43.24 -5.10
C GLN A 410 -20.78 -43.14 -4.05
#